data_AF-A0A3M1G8T1-F1
#
_entry.id   AF-A0A3M1G8T1-F1
#
_cell.length_a   1.000
_cell.length_b   1.000
_cell.length_c   1.000
_cell.angle_alpha   90.00
_cell.angle_beta   90.00
_cell.angle_gamma   90.00
#
_symmetry.space_group_name_H-M   'P 1'
#
loop_
_entity.id
_entity.type
_entity.pdbx_description
1 polymer ?
#
loop_
_entity_poly.entity_id
_entity_poly.type
_entity_poly.pdbx_seq_one_letter_code
_entity_poly.pdbx_strand_id
1 'polypeptide(L)'
;MKRLFIIISVLMLVVMIISPTFAQGRDDSMDDVRERLVRLESKVDGLQKQIELLQKQIDDLKASTQKQIDDLKASTQKQIDDLRGLLLWGFGILFGGMGLLIGFVIWDRRTAVAPVARRTMELEEREERIELALRILAKKDPKIEEALKEAGLL
;
A
#
# COMPACT_ATOMS: atom_id res chain seq x y z
N MET A 1 -3.05 -109.07 24.50
CA MET A 1 -3.17 -107.73 25.14
C MET A 1 -1.82 -107.11 25.49
N LYS A 2 -0.91 -107.79 26.18
CA LYS A 2 0.41 -107.23 26.58
C LYS A 2 1.28 -106.71 25.42
N ARG A 3 1.34 -107.42 24.28
CA ARG A 3 2.12 -106.99 23.09
C ARG A 3 1.55 -105.75 22.40
N LEU A 4 0.22 -105.58 22.41
CA LEU A 4 -0.44 -104.41 21.82
C LEU A 4 -0.18 -103.14 22.66
N PHE A 5 -0.17 -103.29 23.99
CA PHE A 5 0.13 -102.21 24.92
C PHE A 5 1.57 -101.70 24.82
N ILE A 6 2.52 -102.61 24.57
CA ILE A 6 3.93 -102.27 24.35
C ILE A 6 4.09 -101.46 23.05
N ILE A 7 3.43 -101.87 21.97
CA ILE A 7 3.51 -101.15 20.68
C ILE A 7 2.93 -99.74 20.81
N ILE A 8 1.81 -99.56 21.50
CA ILE A 8 1.19 -98.24 21.71
C ILE A 8 2.08 -97.35 22.59
N SER A 9 2.70 -97.91 23.64
CA SER A 9 3.64 -97.18 24.49
C SER A 9 4.88 -96.72 23.72
N VAL A 10 5.44 -97.59 22.87
CA VAL A 10 6.59 -97.24 22.01
C VAL A 10 6.20 -96.18 20.97
N LEU A 11 5.00 -96.28 20.37
CA LEU A 11 4.49 -95.27 19.46
C LEU A 11 4.34 -93.91 20.16
N MET A 12 3.81 -93.89 21.38
CA MET A 12 3.65 -92.67 22.17
C MET A 12 5.00 -92.05 22.55
N LEU A 13 6.00 -92.88 22.87
CA LEU A 13 7.35 -92.44 23.18
C LEU A 13 8.06 -91.87 21.95
N VAL A 14 7.87 -92.47 20.77
CA VAL A 14 8.37 -91.95 19.49
C VAL A 14 7.74 -90.60 19.16
N VAL A 15 6.43 -90.45 19.36
CA VAL A 15 5.74 -89.15 19.16
C VAL A 15 6.28 -88.08 20.11
N MET A 16 6.59 -88.42 21.36
CA MET A 16 7.13 -87.48 22.34
C MET A 16 8.56 -87.00 22.00
N ILE A 17 9.36 -87.81 21.31
CA ILE A 17 10.73 -87.47 20.87
C ILE A 17 10.74 -86.61 19.59
N ILE A 18 9.69 -86.69 18.76
CA ILE A 18 9.57 -85.90 17.51
C ILE A 18 8.96 -84.50 17.77
N SER A 19 8.24 -84.32 18.87
CA SER A 19 7.66 -83.02 19.29
C SER A 19 8.65 -81.84 19.43
N PRO A 20 9.86 -81.98 20.01
CA PRO A 20 10.74 -80.82 20.20
C PRO A 20 11.38 -80.29 18.90
N THR A 21 11.41 -81.05 17.81
CA THR A 21 12.13 -80.66 16.59
C THR A 21 11.41 -79.60 15.74
N PHE A 22 10.11 -79.38 15.97
CA PHE A 22 9.32 -78.35 15.28
C PHE A 22 9.22 -77.01 16.03
N ALA A 23 9.72 -76.93 17.27
CA ALA A 23 9.63 -75.72 18.09
C ALA A 23 10.85 -74.79 17.94
N GLN A 24 12.04 -75.35 17.71
CA GLN A 24 13.29 -74.61 17.89
C GLN A 24 13.70 -73.74 16.69
N GLY A 25 13.17 -74.00 15.48
CA GLY A 25 13.50 -73.20 14.28
C GLY A 25 12.59 -72.00 14.01
N ARG A 26 11.48 -71.85 14.75
CA ARG A 26 10.48 -70.78 14.53
C ARG A 26 10.66 -69.59 15.48
N ASP A 27 11.31 -69.80 16.63
CA ASP A 27 11.47 -68.79 17.69
C ASP A 27 12.56 -67.76 17.33
N ASP A 28 13.75 -68.22 16.90
CA ASP A 28 14.87 -67.34 16.51
C ASP A 28 14.49 -66.35 15.38
N SER A 29 13.69 -66.80 14.41
CA SER A 29 13.22 -65.93 13.32
C SER A 29 12.11 -64.97 13.76
N MET A 30 11.30 -65.32 14.76
CA MET A 30 10.28 -64.43 15.32
C MET A 30 10.92 -63.33 16.17
N ASP A 31 11.98 -63.66 16.91
CA ASP A 31 12.66 -62.70 17.77
C ASP A 31 13.47 -61.65 16.99
N ASP A 32 14.15 -62.00 15.88
CA ASP A 32 14.77 -61.00 14.99
C ASP A 32 13.73 -60.06 14.37
N VAL A 33 12.56 -60.58 13.98
CA VAL A 33 11.46 -59.76 13.46
C VAL A 33 10.92 -58.80 14.54
N ARG A 34 10.79 -59.26 15.79
CA ARG A 34 10.38 -58.41 16.92
C ARG A 34 11.40 -57.32 17.19
N GLU A 35 12.69 -57.63 17.19
CA GLU A 35 13.74 -56.62 17.41
C GLU A 35 13.73 -55.56 16.30
N ARG A 36 13.55 -55.97 15.04
CA ARG A 36 13.39 -55.04 13.91
C ARG A 36 12.13 -54.19 14.03
N LEU A 37 11.01 -54.76 14.47
CA LEU A 37 9.76 -54.02 14.71
C LEU A 37 9.95 -52.96 15.80
N VAL A 38 10.57 -53.31 16.93
CA VAL A 38 10.86 -52.35 18.02
C VAL A 38 11.80 -51.24 17.54
N ARG A 39 12.81 -51.57 16.72
CA ARG A 39 13.69 -50.56 16.12
C ARG A 39 12.96 -49.66 15.12
N LEU A 40 11.99 -50.20 14.37
CA LEU A 40 11.18 -49.41 13.45
C LEU A 40 10.22 -48.49 14.21
N GLU A 41 9.55 -49.00 15.23
CA GLU A 41 8.64 -48.24 16.09
C GLU A 41 9.37 -47.08 16.78
N SER A 42 10.54 -47.33 17.37
CA SER A 42 11.38 -46.27 17.94
C SER A 42 11.86 -45.23 16.91
N LYS A 43 12.14 -45.64 15.67
CA LYS A 43 12.46 -44.69 14.57
C LYS A 43 11.24 -43.88 14.16
N VAL A 44 10.06 -44.50 14.08
CA VAL A 44 8.79 -43.82 13.77
C VAL A 44 8.45 -42.80 14.86
N ASP A 45 8.59 -43.15 16.13
CA ASP A 45 8.41 -42.22 17.25
C ASP A 45 9.39 -41.03 17.18
N GLY A 46 10.65 -41.31 16.84
CA GLY A 46 11.67 -40.29 16.65
C GLY A 46 11.31 -39.32 15.52
N LEU A 47 10.86 -39.85 14.37
CA LEU A 47 10.40 -39.04 13.24
C LEU A 47 9.14 -38.24 13.58
N GLN A 48 8.21 -38.82 14.33
CA GLN A 48 6.97 -38.16 14.72
C GLN A 48 7.25 -36.96 15.63
N LYS A 49 8.19 -37.08 16.56
CA LYS A 49 8.66 -35.96 17.38
C LYS A 49 9.33 -34.86 16.55
N GLN A 50 10.14 -35.23 15.54
CA GLN A 50 10.76 -34.26 14.65
C GLN A 50 9.72 -33.52 13.81
N ILE A 51 8.71 -34.22 13.30
CA ILE A 51 7.59 -33.63 12.56
C ILE A 51 6.84 -32.63 13.44
N GLU A 52 6.53 -32.98 14.69
CA GLU A 52 5.85 -32.08 15.61
C GLU A 52 6.67 -30.81 15.90
N LEU A 53 7.98 -30.95 16.08
CA LEU A 53 8.88 -29.82 16.30
C LEU A 53 8.98 -28.92 15.07
N LEU A 54 9.05 -29.51 13.87
CA LEU A 54 9.04 -28.77 12.62
C LEU A 54 7.71 -28.06 12.39
N GLN A 55 6.58 -28.68 12.72
CA GLN A 55 5.27 -28.02 12.66
C GLN A 55 5.21 -26.80 13.57
N LYS A 56 5.67 -26.92 14.82
CA LYS A 56 5.75 -25.78 15.74
C LYS A 56 6.63 -24.66 15.20
N GLN A 57 7.81 -24.99 14.64
CA GLN A 57 8.68 -23.99 14.02
C GLN A 57 8.00 -23.30 12.83
N ILE A 58 7.32 -24.05 11.97
CA ILE A 58 6.58 -23.51 10.83
C ILE A 58 5.48 -22.56 11.30
N ASP A 59 4.73 -22.93 12.35
CA ASP A 59 3.67 -22.09 12.90
C ASP A 59 4.23 -20.79 13.51
N ASP A 60 5.34 -20.86 14.24
CA ASP A 60 6.03 -19.69 14.79
C ASP A 60 6.58 -18.78 13.69
N LEU A 61 7.18 -19.36 12.65
CA LEU A 61 7.66 -18.64 11.47
C LEU A 61 6.50 -17.96 10.73
N LYS A 62 5.38 -18.66 10.57
CA LYS A 62 4.18 -18.11 9.92
C LYS A 62 3.59 -16.98 10.74
N ALA A 63 3.48 -17.14 12.05
CA ALA A 63 2.95 -16.12 12.95
C ALA A 63 3.85 -14.87 12.99
N SER A 64 5.17 -15.04 13.06
CA SER A 64 6.12 -13.93 13.03
C SER A 64 6.12 -13.20 11.68
N THR A 65 6.09 -13.95 10.58
CA THR A 65 5.99 -13.38 9.22
C THR A 65 4.68 -12.62 9.05
N GLN A 66 3.55 -13.17 9.51
CA GLN A 66 2.26 -12.50 9.44
C GLN A 66 2.27 -11.18 10.21
N LYS A 67 2.82 -11.17 11.44
CA LYS A 67 2.98 -9.92 12.21
C LYS A 67 3.83 -8.90 11.49
N GLN A 68 4.98 -9.29 10.93
CA GLN A 68 5.85 -8.38 10.17
C GLN A 68 5.13 -7.79 8.95
N ILE A 69 4.36 -8.60 8.23
CA ILE A 69 3.56 -8.15 7.09
C ILE A 69 2.50 -7.14 7.55
N ASP A 70 1.80 -7.43 8.64
CA ASP A 70 0.76 -6.54 9.17
C ASP A 70 1.34 -5.21 9.65
N ASP A 71 2.50 -5.23 10.32
CA ASP A 71 3.22 -4.03 10.75
C ASP A 71 3.74 -3.21 9.55
N LEU A 72 4.27 -3.87 8.52
CA LEU A 72 4.67 -3.18 7.27
C LEU A 72 3.46 -2.55 6.59
N LYS A 73 2.34 -3.26 6.54
CA LYS A 73 1.11 -2.76 5.92
C LYS A 73 0.56 -1.57 6.68
N ALA A 74 0.53 -1.64 8.01
CA ALA A 74 0.07 -0.54 8.87
C ALA A 74 0.97 0.69 8.75
N SER A 75 2.29 0.52 8.80
CA SER A 75 3.25 1.63 8.66
C SER A 75 3.22 2.27 7.27
N THR A 76 3.04 1.45 6.22
CA THR A 76 2.89 1.96 4.84
C THR A 76 1.58 2.71 4.67
N GLN A 77 0.47 2.16 5.19
CA GLN A 77 -0.83 2.81 5.14
C GLN A 77 -0.80 4.17 5.84
N LYS A 78 -0.17 4.25 7.02
CA LYS A 78 0.00 5.51 7.74
C LYS A 78 0.79 6.54 6.93
N GLN A 79 1.91 6.14 6.33
CA GLN A 79 2.69 7.03 5.46
C GLN A 79 1.89 7.51 4.25
N ILE A 80 1.11 6.62 3.61
CA ILE A 80 0.24 6.99 2.49
C ILE A 80 -0.83 7.98 2.93
N ASP A 81 -1.45 7.77 4.09
CA ASP A 81 -2.49 8.65 4.61
C ASP A 81 -1.92 10.02 5.01
N ASP A 82 -0.73 10.06 5.61
CA ASP A 82 0.00 11.31 5.90
C ASP A 82 0.34 12.06 4.61
N LEU A 83 0.86 11.35 3.58
CA LEU A 83 1.16 11.95 2.27
C LEU A 83 -0.11 12.48 1.60
N ARG A 84 -1.21 11.73 1.63
CA ARG A 84 -2.50 12.16 1.10
C ARG A 84 -3.02 13.38 1.84
N GLY A 85 -2.90 13.41 3.16
CA GLY A 85 -3.27 14.54 4.00
C GLY A 85 -2.49 15.79 3.62
N LEU A 86 -1.16 15.69 3.53
CA LEU A 86 -0.28 16.78 3.09
C LEU A 86 -0.61 17.26 1.67
N LEU A 87 -0.83 16.32 0.75
CA LEU A 87 -1.16 16.65 -0.63
C LEU A 87 -2.51 17.38 -0.71
N LEU A 88 -3.55 16.87 -0.06
CA LEU A 88 -4.88 17.50 -0.04
C LEU A 88 -4.85 18.87 0.65
N TRP A 89 -4.17 19.00 1.78
CA TRP A 89 -4.04 20.27 2.49
C TRP A 89 -3.22 21.29 1.69
N GLY A 90 -2.09 20.84 1.11
CA GLY A 90 -1.24 21.65 0.25
C GLY A 90 -1.96 22.13 -1.00
N PHE A 91 -2.68 21.24 -1.70
CA PHE A 91 -3.53 21.64 -2.82
C PHE A 91 -4.66 22.57 -2.38
N GLY A 92 -5.28 22.34 -1.22
CA GLY A 92 -6.32 23.21 -0.67
C GLY A 92 -5.83 24.63 -0.45
N ILE A 93 -4.63 24.80 0.12
CA ILE A 93 -4.00 26.13 0.29
C ILE A 93 -3.60 26.72 -1.05
N LEU A 94 -3.05 25.93 -1.96
CA LEU A 94 -2.56 26.43 -3.25
C LEU A 94 -3.72 26.87 -4.15
N PHE A 95 -4.76 26.05 -4.30
CA PHE A 95 -5.98 26.41 -5.03
C PHE A 95 -6.80 27.46 -4.31
N GLY A 96 -6.91 27.39 -2.97
CA GLY A 96 -7.61 28.39 -2.17
C GLY A 96 -6.93 29.76 -2.27
N GLY A 97 -5.61 29.81 -2.14
CA GLY A 97 -4.81 31.02 -2.31
C GLY A 97 -4.87 31.58 -3.73
N MET A 98 -4.77 30.72 -4.75
CA MET A 98 -4.91 31.15 -6.15
C MET A 98 -6.33 31.68 -6.44
N GLY A 99 -7.36 31.01 -5.94
CA GLY A 99 -8.75 31.45 -6.05
C GLY A 99 -9.01 32.76 -5.32
N LEU A 100 -8.40 32.95 -4.15
CA LEU A 100 -8.45 34.21 -3.39
C LEU A 100 -7.77 35.33 -4.16
N LEU A 101 -6.59 35.10 -4.76
CA LEU A 101 -5.91 36.08 -5.61
C LEU A 101 -6.73 36.44 -6.85
N ILE A 102 -7.29 35.47 -7.56
CA ILE A 102 -8.15 35.71 -8.72
C ILE A 102 -9.41 36.48 -8.31
N GLY A 103 -10.06 36.05 -7.23
CA GLY A 103 -11.22 36.74 -6.66
C GLY A 103 -10.89 38.17 -6.23
N PHE A 104 -9.74 38.36 -5.59
CA PHE A 104 -9.23 39.66 -5.16
C PHE A 104 -8.91 40.56 -6.35
N VAL A 105 -8.26 40.06 -7.40
CA VAL A 105 -7.97 40.83 -8.62
C VAL A 105 -9.24 41.25 -9.34
N ILE A 106 -10.25 40.38 -9.43
CA ILE A 106 -11.55 40.73 -10.02
C ILE A 106 -12.27 41.79 -9.18
N TRP A 107 -12.15 41.71 -7.85
CA TRP A 107 -12.71 42.71 -6.93
C TRP A 107 -11.96 44.04 -7.03
N ASP A 108 -10.63 44.03 -6.98
CA ASP A 108 -9.74 45.19 -7.09
C ASP A 108 -9.94 45.94 -8.41
N ARG A 109 -10.12 45.23 -9.54
CA ARG A 109 -10.45 45.88 -10.82
C ARG A 109 -11.74 46.69 -10.76
N ARG A 110 -12.75 46.27 -9.98
CA ARG A 110 -13.98 47.09 -9.80
C ARG A 110 -13.75 48.28 -8.87
N THR A 111 -12.83 48.19 -7.91
CA THR A 111 -12.56 49.24 -6.93
C THR A 111 -11.56 50.29 -7.44
N ALA A 112 -10.57 49.88 -8.24
CA ALA A 112 -9.48 50.72 -8.75
C ALA A 112 -9.79 51.42 -10.10
N VAL A 113 -10.65 50.85 -10.95
CA VAL A 113 -11.03 51.47 -12.25
C VAL A 113 -12.00 52.63 -12.05
N ALA A 114 -12.80 52.63 -10.97
CA ALA A 114 -13.76 53.70 -10.69
C ALA A 114 -13.14 55.10 -10.54
N PRO A 115 -12.02 55.31 -9.83
CA PRO A 115 -11.38 56.63 -9.74
C PRO A 115 -10.56 57.02 -10.98
N VAL A 116 -9.91 56.07 -11.67
CA VAL A 116 -9.06 56.36 -12.84
C VAL A 116 -9.88 56.67 -14.10
N ALA A 117 -11.00 55.98 -14.30
CA ALA A 117 -11.93 56.28 -15.39
C ALA A 117 -12.59 57.66 -15.22
N ARG A 118 -12.87 58.09 -13.98
CA ARG A 118 -13.41 59.44 -13.72
C ARG A 118 -12.38 60.54 -13.97
N ARG A 119 -11.12 60.31 -13.56
CA ARG A 119 -10.02 61.27 -13.79
C ARG A 119 -9.70 61.48 -15.27
N THR A 120 -9.86 60.45 -16.10
CA THR A 120 -9.62 60.54 -17.56
C THR A 120 -10.75 61.27 -18.28
N MET A 121 -12.01 61.00 -17.92
CA MET A 121 -13.17 61.73 -18.46
C MET A 121 -13.15 63.23 -18.09
N GLU A 122 -12.77 63.59 -16.87
CA GLU A 122 -12.65 65.00 -16.46
C GLU A 122 -11.52 65.76 -17.16
N LEU A 123 -10.48 65.05 -17.64
CA LEU A 123 -9.37 65.65 -18.40
C LEU A 123 -9.77 65.85 -19.87
N GLU A 124 -10.41 64.87 -20.50
CA GLU A 124 -10.93 65.00 -21.88
C GLU A 124 -11.94 66.15 -22.01
N GLU A 125 -12.90 66.28 -21.07
CA GLU A 125 -13.87 67.39 -21.12
C GLU A 125 -13.21 68.77 -20.97
N ARG A 126 -12.09 68.86 -20.24
CA ARG A 126 -11.37 70.13 -20.08
C ARG A 126 -10.57 70.45 -21.33
N GLU A 127 -9.95 69.46 -21.96
CA GLU A 127 -9.25 69.62 -23.22
C GLU A 127 -10.21 70.06 -24.33
N GLU A 128 -11.37 69.39 -24.49
CA GLU A 128 -12.37 69.78 -25.50
C GLU A 128 -12.88 71.23 -25.30
N ARG A 129 -13.13 71.65 -24.06
CA ARG A 129 -13.58 73.03 -23.77
C ARG A 129 -12.50 74.05 -24.08
N ILE A 130 -11.23 73.74 -23.80
CA ILE A 130 -10.09 74.60 -24.11
C ILE A 130 -9.89 74.68 -25.62
N GLU A 131 -10.00 73.56 -26.33
CA GLU A 131 -9.90 73.50 -27.79
C GLU A 131 -11.02 74.29 -28.47
N LEU A 132 -12.27 74.14 -28.02
CA LEU A 132 -13.41 74.92 -28.53
C LEU A 132 -13.24 76.42 -28.27
N ALA A 133 -12.77 76.80 -27.07
CA ALA A 133 -12.51 78.20 -26.74
C ALA A 133 -11.39 78.78 -27.62
N LEU A 134 -10.30 78.03 -27.81
CA LEU A 134 -9.19 78.41 -28.69
C LEU A 134 -9.64 78.51 -30.16
N ARG A 135 -10.48 77.59 -30.64
CA ARG A 135 -11.01 77.60 -32.01
C ARG A 135 -11.95 78.77 -32.27
N ILE A 136 -12.75 79.18 -31.27
CA ILE A 136 -13.59 80.38 -31.34
C ILE A 136 -12.72 81.65 -31.34
N LEU A 137 -11.64 81.67 -30.55
CA LEU A 137 -10.70 82.79 -30.52
C LEU A 137 -9.90 82.91 -31.83
N ALA A 138 -9.45 81.80 -32.41
CA ALA A 138 -8.77 81.78 -33.71
C ALA A 138 -9.62 82.39 -34.83
N LYS A 139 -10.92 82.14 -34.85
CA LYS A 139 -11.83 82.73 -35.85
C LYS A 139 -11.97 84.26 -35.73
N LYS A 140 -11.61 84.85 -34.59
CA LYS A 140 -11.73 86.28 -34.33
C LYS A 140 -10.41 87.03 -34.45
N ASP A 141 -9.28 86.36 -34.26
CA ASP A 141 -7.95 86.99 -34.22
C ASP A 141 -6.93 86.25 -35.10
N PRO A 142 -6.41 86.87 -36.18
CA PRO A 142 -5.53 86.21 -37.14
C PRO A 142 -4.18 85.76 -36.54
N LYS A 143 -3.72 86.43 -35.47
CA LYS A 143 -2.50 86.01 -34.73
C LYS A 143 -2.68 84.73 -33.93
N ILE A 144 -3.90 84.45 -33.47
CA ILE A 144 -4.22 83.23 -32.70
C ILE A 144 -4.42 82.05 -33.65
N GLU A 145 -4.94 82.30 -34.86
CA GLU A 145 -5.04 81.27 -35.90
C GLU A 145 -3.66 80.74 -36.35
N GLU A 146 -2.67 81.62 -36.54
CA GLU A 146 -1.29 81.21 -36.85
C GLU A 146 -0.67 80.38 -35.72
N ALA A 147 -0.84 80.80 -34.46
CA ALA A 147 -0.33 80.06 -33.30
C ALA A 147 -0.98 78.67 -33.15
N LEU A 148 -2.26 78.53 -33.50
CA LEU A 148 -2.95 77.23 -33.48
C LEU A 148 -2.56 76.31 -34.64
N LYS A 149 -2.28 76.87 -35.83
CA LYS A 149 -1.69 76.13 -36.96
C LYS A 149 -0.29 75.61 -36.65
N GLU A 150 0.53 76.44 -36.00
CA GLU A 150 1.89 76.04 -35.58
C GLU A 150 1.87 74.97 -34.49
N ALA A 151 0.88 75.02 -33.59
CA ALA A 151 0.67 74.01 -32.55
C ALA A 151 0.00 72.71 -33.03
N GLY A 152 -0.39 72.60 -34.32
CA GLY A 152 -0.98 71.38 -34.90
C GLY A 152 -2.42 71.07 -34.47
N LEU A 153 -3.14 72.07 -33.96
CA LEU A 153 -4.53 71.97 -33.48
C LEU A 153 -5.58 72.40 -34.53
N LEU A 154 -5.14 72.67 -35.77
CA LEU A 154 -5.97 73.05 -36.93
C LEU A 154 -5.53 72.33 -38.21
#